data_AF-A0A7R9WMW5-F1
#
_entry.id   AF-A0A7R9WMW5-F1
#
_cell.length_a   1.000
_cell.length_b   1.000
_cell.length_c   1.000
_cell.angle_alpha   90.00
_cell.angle_beta   90.00
_cell.angle_gamma   90.00
#
_symmetry.space_group_name_H-M   'P 1'
#
loop_
_entity.id
_entity.type
_entity.pdbx_description
1 polymer ?
#
loop_
_entity_poly.entity_id
_entity_poly.type
_entity_poly.pdbx_seq_one_letter_code
_entity_poly.pdbx_strand_id
1 'polypeptide(L)'
;KVEGMDGPNKRKADGFYRLLADLKRNGCPVHGCGMQAHFNAAGTGNKRPPTPRMVKNQIRRLGHLGLSVNISEMDVRVMGLPRHLRSLAQIEIYRDILAAALTEPAFDGIWVWGVSDKHSWVPWFYRTGDTPLLLDASYARKPAYYAVREALLALTPGGSGLPWDGEDDMDPRTQQPWGSKWMQPEPAVEPSTGTNSQQQQQANGASKQPFAGDARPDWEIE
;
A
#
# COMPACT_ATOMS: atom_id res chain seq x y z
N LYS A 1 5.44 -2.85 3.37
CA LYS A 1 5.03 -1.85 2.38
C LYS A 1 4.72 -0.55 3.14
N VAL A 2 4.69 0.62 2.50
CA VAL A 2 4.62 1.93 3.20
C VAL A 2 3.20 2.48 3.34
N GLU A 3 2.22 1.80 2.78
CA GLU A 3 0.87 2.28 2.47
C GLU A 3 -0.01 2.49 3.70
N GLY A 4 0.33 1.95 4.88
CA GLY A 4 -0.56 1.99 6.04
C GLY A 4 0.11 2.41 7.34
N MET A 5 -0.46 3.42 7.99
CA MET A 5 -0.13 3.78 9.38
C MET A 5 -0.73 2.75 10.34
N ASP A 6 0.01 2.38 11.39
CA ASP A 6 -0.37 1.34 12.37
C ASP A 6 -0.73 -0.02 11.75
N GLY A 7 -0.36 -0.20 10.49
CA GLY A 7 -0.67 -1.39 9.72
C GLY A 7 0.36 -2.49 9.85
N PRO A 8 0.17 -3.58 9.09
CA PRO A 8 0.99 -4.78 9.20
C PRO A 8 2.47 -4.55 8.90
N ASN A 9 2.84 -3.42 8.29
CA ASN A 9 4.23 -3.07 8.02
C ASN A 9 4.61 -1.68 8.59
N LYS A 10 4.08 -1.37 9.77
CA LYS A 10 4.29 -0.10 10.50
C LYS A 10 5.74 0.36 10.52
N ARG A 11 6.70 -0.55 10.77
CA ARG A 11 8.13 -0.20 10.81
C ARG A 11 8.63 0.43 9.50
N LYS A 12 8.22 -0.10 8.35
CA LYS A 12 8.61 0.46 7.04
C LYS A 12 7.91 1.79 6.78
N ALA A 13 6.61 1.89 7.10
CA ALA A 13 5.85 3.12 6.94
C ALA A 13 6.42 4.26 7.82
N ASP A 14 6.77 3.98 9.07
CA ASP A 14 7.37 4.96 9.99
C ASP A 14 8.79 5.35 9.56
N GLY A 15 9.60 4.40 9.08
CA GLY A 15 10.93 4.69 8.53
C GLY A 15 10.84 5.62 7.32
N PHE A 16 9.89 5.37 6.42
CA PHE A 16 9.64 6.22 5.25
C PHE A 16 9.21 7.64 5.64
N TYR A 17 8.28 7.76 6.60
CA TYR A 17 7.87 9.06 7.14
C TYR A 17 9.05 9.83 7.74
N ARG A 18 9.88 9.18 8.58
CA ARG A 18 11.05 9.83 9.21
C ARG A 18 12.06 10.30 8.18
N LEU A 19 12.34 9.48 7.16
CA LEU A 19 13.21 9.87 6.06
C LEU A 19 12.72 11.15 5.38
N LEU A 20 11.43 11.20 5.01
CA LEU A 20 10.85 12.36 4.33
C LEU A 20 10.82 13.60 5.24
N ALA A 21 10.48 13.44 6.51
CA ALA A 21 10.50 14.51 7.49
C ALA A 21 11.92 15.08 7.68
N ASP A 22 12.93 14.21 7.74
CA ASP A 22 14.33 14.62 7.84
C ASP A 22 14.79 15.35 6.58
N LEU A 23 14.44 14.87 5.39
CA LEU A 23 14.75 15.56 4.13
C LEU A 23 14.11 16.95 4.07
N LYS A 24 12.83 17.06 4.44
CA LYS A 24 12.12 18.35 4.49
C LYS A 24 12.74 19.30 5.51
N ARG A 25 13.10 18.81 6.71
CA ARG A 25 13.76 19.60 7.76
C ARG A 25 15.11 20.14 7.31
N ASN A 26 15.85 19.39 6.50
CA ASN A 26 17.15 19.79 5.95
C ASN A 26 17.04 20.63 4.67
N GLY A 27 15.85 21.10 4.30
CA GLY A 27 15.66 21.97 3.13
C GLY A 27 15.79 21.26 1.78
N CYS A 28 15.79 19.92 1.73
CA CYS A 28 15.83 19.19 0.47
C CYS A 28 14.53 19.44 -0.33
N PRO A 29 14.61 19.64 -1.66
CA PRO A 29 13.46 19.97 -2.51
C PRO A 29 12.60 18.74 -2.84
N VAL A 30 12.01 18.12 -1.82
CA VAL A 30 11.06 17.01 -1.96
C VAL A 30 9.64 17.57 -2.00
N HIS A 31 8.94 17.29 -3.10
CA HIS A 31 7.60 17.84 -3.38
C HIS A 31 6.49 16.80 -3.21
N GLY A 32 6.81 15.52 -3.38
CA GLY A 32 5.82 14.45 -3.25
C GLY A 32 6.47 13.10 -3.02
N CYS A 33 5.62 12.09 -2.79
CA CYS A 33 6.04 10.72 -2.55
C CYS A 33 5.02 9.72 -3.09
N GLY A 34 5.49 8.53 -3.48
CA GLY A 34 4.64 7.46 -4.00
C GLY A 34 4.58 6.26 -3.05
N MET A 35 3.39 5.66 -2.97
CA MET A 35 3.20 4.35 -2.34
C MET A 35 2.87 3.34 -3.43
N GLN A 36 3.66 2.26 -3.53
CA GLN A 36 3.54 1.33 -4.66
C GLN A 36 2.20 0.60 -4.72
N ALA A 37 1.65 0.19 -3.58
CA ALA A 37 0.35 -0.50 -3.48
C ALA A 37 0.23 -1.88 -4.17
N HIS A 38 1.36 -2.53 -4.46
CA HIS A 38 1.76 -3.92 -4.17
C HIS A 38 0.85 -4.97 -3.48
N PHE A 39 -0.47 -5.03 -3.55
CA PHE A 39 -1.29 -5.86 -2.64
C PHE A 39 -1.31 -7.38 -2.91
N ASN A 40 -1.48 -8.15 -1.84
CA ASN A 40 -1.80 -9.58 -1.88
C ASN A 40 -2.99 -9.80 -0.96
N ALA A 41 -4.16 -10.09 -1.54
CA ALA A 41 -5.40 -10.27 -0.79
C ALA A 41 -5.35 -11.48 0.17
N ALA A 42 -4.56 -12.50 -0.15
CA ALA A 42 -4.30 -13.64 0.73
C ALA A 42 -3.16 -13.41 1.73
N GLY A 43 -2.58 -12.21 1.77
CA GLY A 43 -1.45 -11.90 2.64
C GLY A 43 -1.84 -11.85 4.12
N THR A 44 -0.94 -12.33 4.97
CA THR A 44 -1.04 -12.28 6.45
C THR A 44 0.21 -11.60 7.04
N GLY A 45 0.14 -11.19 8.31
CA GLY A 45 1.21 -10.45 8.98
C GLY A 45 1.69 -9.28 8.12
N ASN A 46 3.02 -9.11 7.99
CA ASN A 46 3.62 -8.02 7.21
C ASN A 46 3.23 -7.93 5.71
N LYS A 47 2.57 -8.96 5.17
CA LYS A 47 2.07 -9.02 3.78
C LYS A 47 0.58 -8.70 3.66
N ARG A 48 -0.16 -8.63 4.77
CA ARG A 48 -1.60 -8.31 4.79
C ARG A 48 -1.84 -6.94 4.13
N PRO A 49 -2.91 -6.79 3.33
CA PRO A 49 -3.33 -5.48 2.84
C PRO A 49 -3.63 -4.53 4.01
N PRO A 50 -3.18 -3.26 3.96
CA PRO A 50 -3.66 -2.27 4.91
C PRO A 50 -5.16 -2.04 4.71
N THR A 51 -5.86 -1.64 5.76
CA THR A 51 -7.25 -1.20 5.64
C THR A 51 -7.31 0.18 4.97
N PRO A 52 -8.45 0.60 4.42
CA PRO A 52 -8.52 1.91 3.77
C PRO A 52 -8.31 3.06 4.76
N ARG A 53 -8.73 2.92 6.02
CA ARG A 53 -8.38 3.85 7.12
C ARG A 53 -6.87 3.99 7.32
N MET A 54 -6.13 2.88 7.33
CA MET A 54 -4.66 2.92 7.48
C MET A 54 -4.01 3.70 6.33
N VAL A 55 -4.52 3.54 5.10
CA VAL A 55 -4.03 4.26 3.92
C VAL A 55 -4.36 5.74 4.00
N LYS A 56 -5.61 6.09 4.32
CA LYS A 56 -6.05 7.46 4.58
C LYS A 56 -5.14 8.17 5.59
N ASN A 57 -4.90 7.55 6.74
CA ASN A 57 -4.03 8.10 7.78
C ASN A 57 -2.57 8.23 7.35
N GLN A 58 -2.07 7.29 6.54
CA GLN A 58 -0.72 7.37 5.98
C GLN A 58 -0.59 8.58 5.04
N ILE A 59 -1.57 8.79 4.15
CA ILE A 59 -1.59 9.92 3.24
C ILE A 59 -1.68 11.23 4.03
N ARG A 60 -2.59 11.31 5.01
CA ARG A 60 -2.77 12.48 5.88
C ARG A 60 -1.47 12.92 6.55
N ARG A 61 -0.75 11.98 7.19
CA ARG A 61 0.51 12.32 7.88
C ARG A 61 1.62 12.74 6.91
N LEU A 62 1.68 12.15 5.71
CA LEU A 62 2.64 12.56 4.69
C LEU A 62 2.29 13.95 4.15
N GLY A 63 1.00 14.24 3.96
CA GLY A 63 0.48 15.56 3.59
C GLY A 63 0.85 16.65 4.60
N HIS A 64 0.86 16.36 5.90
CA HIS A 64 1.32 17.30 6.93
C HIS A 64 2.80 17.71 6.79
N LEU A 65 3.62 16.98 6.03
CA LEU A 65 4.97 17.39 5.67
C LEU A 65 5.00 18.37 4.47
N GLY A 66 3.84 18.75 3.92
CA GLY A 66 3.71 19.56 2.71
C GLY A 66 4.06 18.79 1.44
N LEU A 67 3.76 17.50 1.39
CA LEU A 67 4.01 16.62 0.25
C LEU A 67 2.72 16.26 -0.48
N SER A 68 2.76 16.17 -1.81
CA SER A 68 1.76 15.40 -2.55
C SER A 68 2.03 13.90 -2.39
N VAL A 69 0.97 13.09 -2.40
CA VAL A 69 1.04 11.64 -2.21
C VAL A 69 0.30 10.96 -3.33
N ASN A 70 0.92 9.97 -3.96
CA ASN A 70 0.26 9.16 -4.97
C ASN A 70 0.34 7.66 -4.64
N ILE A 71 -0.56 6.90 -5.27
CA ILE A 71 -0.41 5.46 -5.44
C ILE A 71 0.25 5.24 -6.79
N SER A 72 1.47 4.71 -6.83
CA SER A 72 2.30 4.73 -8.05
C SER A 72 2.25 3.45 -8.88
N GLU A 73 1.88 2.31 -8.30
CA GLU A 73 2.08 0.99 -8.94
C GLU A 73 1.01 -0.04 -8.54
N MET A 74 -0.25 0.37 -8.36
CA MET A 74 -1.25 -0.52 -7.77
C MET A 74 -1.47 -1.78 -8.60
N ASP A 75 -1.36 -2.94 -7.95
CA ASP A 75 -1.82 -4.21 -8.45
C ASP A 75 -2.28 -5.09 -7.26
N VAL A 76 -3.26 -5.98 -7.48
CA VAL A 76 -3.90 -6.75 -6.40
C VAL A 76 -3.91 -8.22 -6.74
N ARG A 77 -2.95 -8.95 -6.17
CA ARG A 77 -2.88 -10.40 -6.23
C ARG A 77 -3.98 -11.06 -5.43
N VAL A 78 -4.57 -12.11 -6.00
CA VAL A 78 -5.68 -12.86 -5.39
C VAL A 78 -5.42 -14.36 -5.34
N MET A 79 -4.32 -14.83 -5.92
CA MET A 79 -3.90 -16.22 -5.76
C MET A 79 -3.56 -16.50 -4.29
N GLY A 80 -4.12 -17.59 -3.77
CA GLY A 80 -4.11 -17.93 -2.34
C GLY A 80 -5.48 -17.83 -1.69
N LEU A 81 -6.43 -17.10 -2.28
CA LEU A 81 -7.83 -17.09 -1.83
C LEU A 81 -8.65 -18.21 -2.51
N PRO A 82 -9.72 -18.70 -1.84
CA PRO A 82 -10.77 -19.49 -2.48
C PRO A 82 -11.31 -18.80 -3.74
N ARG A 83 -11.52 -19.55 -4.83
CA ARG A 83 -11.87 -18.99 -6.15
C ARG A 83 -13.06 -18.03 -6.10
N HIS A 84 -14.09 -18.35 -5.31
CA HIS A 84 -15.31 -17.55 -5.19
C HIS A 84 -15.10 -16.21 -4.46
N LEU A 85 -14.00 -16.02 -3.72
CA LEU A 85 -13.67 -14.79 -2.99
C LEU A 85 -12.72 -13.86 -3.75
N ARG A 86 -12.02 -14.36 -4.78
CA ARG A 86 -10.98 -13.62 -5.49
C ARG A 86 -11.50 -12.31 -6.10
N SER A 87 -12.63 -12.39 -6.81
CA SER A 87 -13.24 -11.22 -7.44
C SER A 87 -13.67 -10.19 -6.40
N LEU A 88 -14.32 -10.65 -5.31
CA LEU A 88 -14.76 -9.79 -4.21
C LEU A 88 -13.59 -9.03 -3.57
N ALA A 89 -12.52 -9.76 -3.22
CA ALA A 89 -11.34 -9.16 -2.61
C ALA A 89 -10.69 -8.11 -3.52
N GLN A 90 -10.59 -8.39 -4.82
CA GLN A 90 -10.04 -7.45 -5.78
C GLN A 90 -10.91 -6.19 -5.92
N ILE A 91 -12.24 -6.34 -5.97
CA ILE A 91 -13.20 -5.22 -6.01
C ILE A 91 -13.02 -4.32 -4.77
N GLU A 92 -13.08 -4.91 -3.57
CA GLU A 92 -13.01 -4.15 -2.32
C GLU A 92 -11.65 -3.46 -2.14
N ILE A 93 -10.54 -4.13 -2.42
CA ILE A 93 -9.20 -3.52 -2.30
C ILE A 93 -9.05 -2.35 -3.27
N TYR A 94 -9.38 -2.51 -4.56
CA TYR A 94 -9.24 -1.42 -5.53
C TYR A 94 -10.15 -0.24 -5.21
N ARG A 95 -11.43 -0.49 -4.96
CA ARG A 95 -12.40 0.58 -4.72
C ARG A 95 -12.15 1.28 -3.40
N ASP A 96 -12.04 0.54 -2.30
CA ASP A 96 -12.14 1.14 -0.98
C ASP A 96 -10.82 1.84 -0.60
N ILE A 97 -9.67 1.31 -1.02
CA ILE A 97 -8.38 2.00 -0.86
C ILE A 97 -8.33 3.30 -1.67
N LEU A 98 -8.77 3.26 -2.94
CA LEU A 98 -8.83 4.46 -3.78
C LEU A 98 -9.84 5.47 -3.22
N ALA A 99 -11.01 5.01 -2.78
CA ALA A 99 -12.03 5.83 -2.16
C ALA A 99 -11.47 6.59 -0.96
N ALA A 100 -10.83 5.88 -0.03
CA ALA A 100 -10.23 6.48 1.16
C ALA A 100 -9.11 7.46 0.81
N ALA A 101 -8.25 7.11 -0.15
CA ALA A 101 -7.16 7.97 -0.61
C ALA A 101 -7.68 9.29 -1.18
N LEU A 102 -8.72 9.24 -2.01
CA LEU A 102 -9.31 10.43 -2.61
C LEU A 102 -10.01 11.36 -1.61
N THR A 103 -10.27 10.93 -0.36
CA THR A 103 -10.78 11.82 0.70
C THR A 103 -9.70 12.73 1.30
N GLU A 104 -8.42 12.44 1.05
CA GLU A 104 -7.31 13.20 1.62
C GLU A 104 -6.79 14.27 0.64
N PRO A 105 -6.72 15.56 1.03
CA PRO A 105 -6.32 16.65 0.13
C PRO A 105 -4.92 16.52 -0.47
N ALA A 106 -4.03 15.78 0.18
CA ALA A 106 -2.68 15.55 -0.30
C ALA A 106 -2.58 14.47 -1.39
N PHE A 107 -3.68 13.73 -1.66
CA PHE A 107 -3.68 12.67 -2.66
C PHE A 107 -3.80 13.22 -4.08
N ASP A 108 -2.84 12.88 -4.94
CA ASP A 108 -2.64 13.48 -6.27
C ASP A 108 -2.79 12.48 -7.42
N GLY A 109 -2.98 11.19 -7.13
CA GLY A 109 -3.32 10.25 -8.20
C GLY A 109 -3.02 8.79 -7.94
N ILE A 110 -3.47 7.98 -8.89
CA ILE A 110 -3.29 6.53 -8.92
C ILE A 110 -2.75 6.09 -10.28
N TRP A 111 -1.73 5.24 -10.24
CA TRP A 111 -1.21 4.49 -11.38
C TRP A 111 -1.31 3.00 -11.07
N VAL A 112 -1.79 2.25 -12.04
CA VAL A 112 -1.87 0.78 -12.00
C VAL A 112 -0.64 0.21 -12.69
N TRP A 113 -0.01 -0.83 -12.14
CA TRP A 113 1.25 -1.36 -12.67
C TRP A 113 1.07 -2.31 -13.85
N GLY A 114 0.57 -1.75 -14.94
CA GLY A 114 0.27 -2.43 -16.20
C GLY A 114 -1.17 -2.17 -16.67
N VAL A 115 -1.43 -2.51 -17.93
CA VAL A 115 -2.74 -2.28 -18.57
C VAL A 115 -3.65 -3.52 -18.47
N SER A 116 -3.10 -4.71 -18.74
CA SER A 116 -3.84 -5.97 -18.84
C SER A 116 -3.05 -7.10 -18.18
N ASP A 117 -3.78 -8.04 -17.59
CA ASP A 117 -3.22 -9.26 -16.99
C ASP A 117 -2.28 -10.03 -17.93
N LYS A 118 -2.47 -9.90 -19.27
CA LYS A 118 -1.59 -10.49 -20.29
C LYS A 118 -0.13 -10.09 -20.15
N HIS A 119 0.13 -8.88 -19.69
CA HIS A 119 1.47 -8.27 -19.63
C HIS A 119 1.89 -7.94 -18.20
N SER A 120 1.16 -8.44 -17.21
CA SER A 120 1.52 -8.21 -15.81
C SER A 120 2.84 -8.90 -15.46
N TRP A 121 3.68 -8.21 -14.69
CA TRP A 121 4.90 -8.77 -14.11
C TRP A 121 4.65 -9.88 -13.08
N VAL A 122 3.46 -9.89 -12.48
CA VAL A 122 3.11 -10.73 -11.32
C VAL A 122 3.20 -12.23 -11.62
N PRO A 123 2.57 -12.77 -12.70
CA PRO A 123 2.66 -14.19 -13.02
C PRO A 123 4.10 -14.67 -13.17
N TRP A 124 4.96 -13.86 -13.80
CA TRP A 124 6.37 -14.19 -14.00
C TRP A 124 7.16 -14.15 -12.69
N PHE A 125 7.01 -13.06 -11.92
CA PHE A 125 7.78 -12.86 -10.69
C PHE A 125 7.40 -13.87 -9.59
N TYR A 126 6.10 -14.13 -9.40
CA TYR A 126 5.62 -15.03 -8.36
C TYR A 126 5.42 -16.47 -8.82
N ARG A 127 5.59 -16.76 -10.12
CA ARG A 127 5.35 -18.08 -10.73
C ARG A 127 3.94 -18.59 -10.46
N THR A 128 2.94 -17.73 -10.67
CA THR A 128 1.51 -18.01 -10.41
C THR A 128 0.65 -17.69 -11.64
N GLY A 129 -0.57 -18.21 -11.68
CA GLY A 129 -1.61 -17.79 -12.64
C GLY A 129 -2.45 -16.61 -12.14
N ASP A 130 -1.85 -15.65 -11.44
CA ASP A 130 -2.58 -14.51 -10.88
C ASP A 130 -3.04 -13.53 -11.98
N THR A 131 -4.06 -12.74 -11.66
CA THR A 131 -4.70 -11.77 -12.56
C THR A 131 -4.91 -10.46 -11.79
N PRO A 132 -3.84 -9.66 -11.58
CA PRO A 132 -3.87 -8.60 -10.57
C PRO A 132 -4.39 -7.25 -11.06
N LEU A 133 -4.61 -7.07 -12.37
CA LEU A 133 -4.91 -5.78 -13.00
C LEU A 133 -6.42 -5.61 -13.28
N LEU A 134 -6.79 -4.47 -13.88
CA LEU A 134 -8.18 -4.10 -14.14
C LEU A 134 -8.75 -4.72 -15.43
N LEU A 135 -7.89 -5.08 -16.38
CA LEU A 135 -8.26 -5.73 -17.64
C LEU A 135 -7.68 -7.14 -17.68
N ASP A 136 -8.46 -8.09 -18.19
CA ASP A 136 -8.02 -9.48 -18.35
C ASP A 136 -7.06 -9.65 -19.54
N ALA A 137 -6.65 -10.89 -19.81
CA ALA A 137 -5.70 -11.21 -20.88
C ALA A 137 -6.23 -10.90 -22.30
N SER A 138 -7.54 -10.76 -22.46
CA SER A 138 -8.23 -10.37 -23.70
C SER A 138 -8.56 -8.87 -23.73
N TYR A 139 -8.03 -8.09 -22.79
CA TYR A 139 -8.32 -6.66 -22.58
C TYR A 139 -9.77 -6.35 -22.21
N ALA A 140 -10.55 -7.35 -21.80
CA ALA A 140 -11.89 -7.11 -21.30
C ALA A 140 -11.85 -6.58 -19.86
N ARG A 141 -12.78 -5.68 -19.54
CA ARG A 141 -12.88 -5.06 -18.21
C ARG A 141 -13.29 -6.10 -17.17
N LYS A 142 -12.53 -6.20 -16.09
CA LYS A 142 -12.88 -7.03 -14.93
C LYS A 142 -13.79 -6.26 -13.97
N PRO A 143 -14.47 -6.93 -13.03
CA PRO A 143 -15.25 -6.26 -12.00
C PRO A 143 -14.49 -5.15 -11.24
N ALA A 144 -13.19 -5.36 -10.99
CA ALA A 144 -12.32 -4.36 -10.37
C ALA A 144 -12.21 -3.05 -11.15
N TYR A 145 -12.27 -3.08 -12.49
CA TYR A 145 -12.29 -1.87 -13.32
C TYR A 145 -13.51 -1.01 -12.99
N TYR A 146 -14.69 -1.62 -12.90
CA TYR A 146 -15.92 -0.92 -12.59
C TYR A 146 -15.92 -0.37 -11.16
N ALA A 147 -15.26 -1.08 -10.24
CA ALA A 147 -15.08 -0.64 -8.85
C ALA A 147 -14.17 0.60 -8.75
N VAL A 148 -13.09 0.68 -9.54
CA VAL A 148 -12.26 1.89 -9.66
C VAL A 148 -13.05 3.05 -10.26
N ARG A 149 -13.83 2.79 -11.32
CA ARG A 149 -14.71 3.79 -11.93
C ARG A 149 -15.73 4.32 -10.93
N GLU A 150 -16.34 3.44 -10.13
CA GLU A 150 -17.28 3.81 -9.07
C GLU A 150 -16.61 4.74 -8.04
N ALA A 151 -15.42 4.40 -7.56
CA ALA A 151 -14.65 5.26 -6.66
C ALA A 151 -14.39 6.65 -7.24
N LEU A 152 -13.96 6.74 -8.50
CA LEU A 152 -13.69 8.03 -9.14
C LEU A 152 -14.96 8.87 -9.35
N LEU A 153 -16.08 8.24 -9.73
CA LEU A 153 -17.33 8.96 -9.99
C LEU A 153 -17.97 9.52 -8.72
N ALA A 154 -17.81 8.85 -7.59
CA ALA A 154 -18.49 9.22 -6.37
C ALA A 154 -17.97 10.51 -5.71
N LEU A 155 -16.85 11.06 -6.20
CA LEU A 155 -16.34 12.39 -5.80
C LEU A 155 -16.60 13.48 -6.85
N THR A 156 -17.31 13.16 -7.92
CA THR A 156 -17.77 14.16 -8.88
C THR A 156 -19.01 14.90 -8.36
N PRO A 157 -19.26 16.16 -8.77
CA PRO A 157 -20.49 16.87 -8.41
C PRO A 157 -21.74 16.06 -8.82
N GLY A 158 -22.59 15.71 -7.85
CA GLY A 158 -23.75 14.85 -8.05
C GLY A 158 -23.49 13.34 -7.88
N GLY A 159 -22.26 12.94 -7.55
CA GLY A 159 -21.93 11.59 -7.11
C GLY A 159 -22.58 11.27 -5.76
N SER A 160 -22.93 10.00 -5.53
CA SER A 160 -23.66 9.55 -4.33
C SER A 160 -22.85 9.55 -3.02
N GLY A 161 -21.65 10.15 -3.01
CA GLY A 161 -20.66 9.98 -1.95
C GLY A 161 -20.09 8.56 -1.93
N LEU A 162 -18.81 8.40 -1.59
CA LEU A 162 -18.29 7.08 -1.22
C LEU A 162 -18.53 6.85 0.25
N PRO A 163 -18.88 5.63 0.64
CA PRO A 163 -19.23 5.38 2.02
C PRO A 163 -17.98 5.30 2.94
N TRP A 164 -16.75 5.32 2.38
CA TRP A 164 -15.51 5.30 3.19
C TRP A 164 -15.07 6.71 3.61
N ASP A 165 -15.90 7.38 4.39
CA ASP A 165 -15.50 8.55 5.19
C ASP A 165 -15.11 8.16 6.63
N GLY A 166 -15.44 6.91 7.03
CA GLY A 166 -15.27 6.37 8.37
C GLY A 166 -13.84 6.38 8.89
N GLU A 167 -13.73 6.69 10.19
CA GLU A 167 -12.50 6.58 10.99
C GLU A 167 -12.34 5.18 11.61
N ASP A 168 -13.15 4.20 11.16
CA ASP A 168 -13.15 2.81 11.64
C ASP A 168 -12.85 1.79 10.52
N ASP A 169 -12.33 0.61 10.87
CA ASP A 169 -12.08 -0.49 9.92
C ASP A 169 -13.37 -1.29 9.60
N MET A 170 -14.51 -0.59 9.54
CA MET A 170 -15.82 -1.18 9.27
C MET A 170 -16.25 -0.84 7.84
N ASP A 171 -16.68 -1.83 7.08
CA ASP A 171 -17.31 -1.62 5.78
C ASP A 171 -18.66 -0.92 6.00
N PRO A 172 -18.80 0.35 5.58
CA PRO A 172 -19.97 1.18 5.82
C PRO A 172 -21.25 0.63 5.14
N ARG A 173 -21.10 -0.19 4.09
CA ARG A 173 -22.22 -0.79 3.35
C ARG A 173 -22.78 -2.02 4.03
N THR A 174 -21.95 -2.75 4.76
CA THR A 174 -22.31 -4.03 5.38
C THR A 174 -22.33 -3.99 6.91
N GLN A 175 -21.75 -2.94 7.50
CA GLN A 175 -21.54 -2.80 8.95
C GLN A 175 -20.76 -3.99 9.54
N GLN A 176 -19.87 -4.59 8.74
CA GLN A 176 -18.95 -5.66 9.13
C GLN A 176 -17.51 -5.18 9.02
N PRO A 177 -16.52 -5.78 9.72
CA PRO A 177 -15.12 -5.44 9.52
C PRO A 177 -14.73 -5.53 8.04
N TRP A 178 -13.96 -4.56 7.55
CA TRP A 178 -13.53 -4.51 6.16
C TRP A 178 -12.71 -5.76 5.79
N GLY A 179 -13.05 -6.36 4.65
CA GLY A 179 -12.46 -7.59 4.19
C GLY A 179 -12.88 -8.84 4.98
N SER A 180 -13.85 -8.77 5.90
CA SER A 180 -14.32 -9.91 6.71
C SER A 180 -14.61 -11.20 5.94
N LYS A 181 -15.00 -11.12 4.67
CA LYS A 181 -15.32 -12.28 3.82
C LYS A 181 -14.10 -12.96 3.19
N TRP A 182 -12.98 -12.27 3.01
CA TRP A 182 -11.84 -12.76 2.22
C TRP A 182 -10.48 -12.58 2.88
N MET A 183 -10.36 -11.60 3.76
CA MET A 183 -9.13 -11.28 4.46
C MET A 183 -8.82 -12.41 5.44
N GLN A 184 -7.64 -12.99 5.28
CA GLN A 184 -7.23 -14.13 6.09
C GLN A 184 -7.09 -13.72 7.56
N PRO A 185 -7.34 -14.61 8.54
CA PRO A 185 -7.03 -14.30 9.93
C PRO A 185 -5.53 -14.00 10.09
N GLU A 186 -5.18 -13.13 11.04
CA GLU A 186 -3.78 -12.99 11.41
C GLU A 186 -3.29 -14.32 11.99
N PRO A 187 -2.04 -14.73 11.72
CA PRO A 187 -1.48 -15.92 12.31
C PRO A 187 -1.47 -15.74 13.83
N ALA A 188 -1.71 -16.83 14.56
CA ALA A 188 -1.55 -16.81 16.00
C ALA A 188 -0.14 -16.30 16.34
N VAL A 189 -0.06 -15.40 17.33
CA VAL A 189 1.24 -14.99 17.85
C VAL A 189 1.82 -16.22 18.55
N GLU A 190 2.76 -16.89 17.89
CA GLU A 190 3.61 -17.90 18.54
C GLU A 190 4.22 -17.23 19.79
N PRO A 191 4.07 -17.79 21.00
CA PRO A 191 4.70 -17.24 22.18
C PRO A 191 6.20 -17.21 21.89
N SER A 192 6.79 -16.02 21.93
CA SER A 192 8.22 -15.86 21.69
C SER A 192 8.96 -16.76 22.68
N THR A 193 9.57 -17.85 22.20
CA THR A 193 10.57 -18.57 22.97
C THR A 193 11.73 -17.58 23.17
N GLY A 194 11.77 -16.99 24.37
CA GLY A 194 12.80 -16.06 24.77
C GLY A 194 14.16 -16.69 24.57
N THR A 195 14.87 -16.26 23.53
CA THR A 195 16.31 -16.51 23.40
C THR A 195 17.01 -15.28 23.96
N ASN A 196 17.74 -15.52 25.04
CA ASN A 196 18.40 -14.55 25.91
C ASN A 196 19.13 -13.44 25.15
N SER A 197 18.70 -12.21 25.40
CA SER A 197 19.35 -10.95 25.00
C SER A 197 20.63 -10.63 25.79
N GLN A 198 21.41 -11.65 26.20
CA GLN A 198 22.64 -11.46 26.99
C GLN A 198 23.94 -11.98 26.35
N GLN A 199 23.92 -12.49 25.11
CA GLN A 199 25.16 -12.87 24.40
C GLN A 199 25.52 -11.98 23.20
N GLN A 200 24.82 -10.86 22.99
CA GLN A 200 25.13 -9.90 21.92
C GLN A 200 25.60 -8.53 22.43
N GLN A 201 26.17 -8.50 23.64
CA GLN A 201 26.86 -7.33 24.20
C GLN A 201 28.32 -7.69 24.54
N GLN A 202 29.09 -8.18 23.57
CA GLN A 202 30.56 -8.23 23.72
C GLN A 202 31.35 -8.17 22.41
N ALA A 203 30.69 -8.01 21.26
CA ALA A 203 31.37 -7.82 19.98
C ALA A 203 30.67 -6.72 19.19
N ASN A 204 30.94 -5.45 19.53
CA ASN A 204 30.81 -4.29 18.63
C ASN A 204 31.39 -3.04 19.31
N GLY A 205 32.66 -3.12 19.71
CA GLY A 205 33.51 -1.95 19.90
C GLY A 205 34.13 -1.56 18.57
N ALA A 206 33.38 -0.87 17.70
CA ALA A 206 33.92 -0.21 16.53
C ALA A 206 33.20 1.13 16.35
N SER A 207 33.98 2.19 16.37
CA SER A 207 33.58 3.60 16.26
C SER A 207 32.63 3.84 15.09
N LYS A 208 31.50 4.52 15.35
CA LYS A 208 30.58 5.01 14.31
C LYS A 208 31.19 6.23 13.62
N GLN A 209 31.70 6.04 12.41
CA GLN A 209 31.88 7.13 11.45
C GLN A 209 30.49 7.70 11.08
N PRO A 210 30.31 9.03 11.03
CA PRO A 210 29.06 9.61 10.54
C PRO A 210 28.87 9.28 9.05
N PHE A 211 27.62 9.12 8.65
CA PHE A 211 27.19 8.79 7.29
C PHE A 211 27.63 9.91 6.32
N ALA A 212 28.71 9.68 5.57
CA ALA A 212 29.09 10.53 4.44
C ALA A 212 28.15 10.18 3.27
N GLY A 213 27.45 11.18 2.74
CA GLY A 213 26.57 11.03 1.60
C GLY A 213 27.28 10.37 0.42
N ASP A 214 26.55 9.51 -0.28
CA ASP A 214 27.02 8.75 -1.44
C ASP A 214 27.48 9.72 -2.55
N ALA A 215 28.80 9.85 -2.71
CA ALA A 215 29.42 10.59 -3.79
C ALA A 215 29.24 9.79 -5.08
N ARG A 216 28.17 10.11 -5.82
CA ARG A 216 27.97 9.57 -7.16
C ARG A 216 29.08 10.07 -8.09
N PRO A 217 29.69 9.22 -8.92
CA PRO A 217 30.78 9.61 -9.81
C PRO A 217 30.29 10.56 -10.90
N ASP A 218 31.02 11.65 -11.09
CA ASP A 218 30.88 12.59 -12.20
C ASP A 218 31.22 11.88 -13.51
N TRP A 219 30.26 11.77 -14.41
CA TRP A 219 30.53 11.42 -15.80
C TRP A 219 30.75 12.74 -16.55
N GLU A 220 32.01 12.99 -16.90
CA GLU A 220 32.41 14.11 -17.74
C GLU A 220 31.74 14.01 -19.12
N ILE A 221 31.22 15.14 -19.58
CA ILE A 221 30.82 15.39 -20.97
C ILE A 221 32.06 15.96 -21.65
N GLU A 222 32.65 15.22 -22.58
CA GLU A 222 33.44 15.78 -23.69
C GLU A 222 32.51 16.24 -24.81
#